data_AF-A0A538J6V4-F1
#
_entry.id   AF-A0A538J6V4-F1
#
_cell.length_a   1.000
_cell.length_b   1.000
_cell.length_c   1.000
_cell.angle_alpha   90.00
_cell.angle_beta   90.00
_cell.angle_gamma   90.00
#
_symmetry.space_group_name_H-M   'P 1'
#
loop_
_entity.id
_entity.type
_entity.pdbx_description
1 polymer ?
#
loop_
_entity_poly.entity_id
_entity_poly.type
_entity_poly.pdbx_seq_one_letter_code
_entity_poly.pdbx_strand_id
1 'polypeptide(L)'
;MHLYDLPLAFALVGLALYTVLGGADFGAGFWQLVAGKGERADEIRDHAHHAMAPVWEANHVWLIFVLTVVWTAYPAAFGSIASTLSIPLFIAGIGIVMRGGAYALRAGTRTAGEQRRVDTVFAVSSVLTPFALGTVIGGIASERVHVGNPGGSLTSSWLNPTSITIGLLAVASAAYMAAVFLSADAERHGDRDLAERFRLRALAAGVAAGAVASAGLIVLRFDAHRLFTHLTQGAGLPALVLSLLAGVTTLALIWRRRYEPARYTAALAVASTIAGWALAQQPLFLRDLTVQQAAAGHDTQVAIIVAVLAGGVILFPSLALLFRLTLGGRFVHAEPTGDEQTTPMTRPLQPSARGARLAAASLLAGTGLLTIANTGWAHAIGIACFFSFLAFGYRAVLGSDILGPLTPTRPGRQP
;
A
#
# COMPACT_ATOMS: atom_id res chain seq x y z
N MET A 1 6.88 14.77 22.75
CA MET A 1 5.90 14.68 21.65
C MET A 1 4.75 15.61 21.99
N HIS A 2 4.55 16.63 21.17
CA HIS A 2 3.38 17.48 21.24
C HIS A 2 2.20 16.78 20.55
N LEU A 3 0.98 17.25 20.81
CA LEU A 3 -0.24 16.67 20.23
C LEU A 3 -0.20 16.63 18.70
N TYR A 4 0.36 17.69 18.09
CA TYR A 4 0.50 17.80 16.63
C TYR A 4 1.59 16.89 16.05
N ASP A 5 2.39 16.17 16.84
CA ASP A 5 3.36 15.21 16.30
C ASP A 5 2.71 13.84 16.02
N LEU A 6 1.62 13.52 16.72
CA LEU A 6 1.00 12.19 16.67
C LEU A 6 0.38 11.87 15.30
N PRO A 7 -0.43 12.75 14.67
CA PRO A 7 -0.97 12.44 13.35
C PRO A 7 0.11 12.36 12.28
N LEU A 8 1.23 13.09 12.46
CA LEU A 8 2.37 12.97 11.54
C LEU A 8 3.03 11.59 11.70
N ALA A 9 3.23 11.11 12.93
CA ALA A 9 3.73 9.77 13.17
C ALA A 9 2.80 8.70 12.55
N PHE A 10 1.49 8.85 12.69
CA PHE A 10 0.52 7.96 12.04
C PHE A 10 0.65 7.98 10.52
N ALA A 11 0.69 9.16 9.90
CA ALA A 11 0.89 9.30 8.46
C ALA A 11 2.22 8.67 8.00
N LEU A 12 3.31 8.82 8.77
CA LEU A 12 4.60 8.22 8.45
C LEU A 12 4.58 6.68 8.56
N VAL A 13 3.89 6.13 9.55
CA VAL A 13 3.67 4.68 9.67
C VAL A 13 2.84 4.18 8.49
N GLY A 14 1.76 4.87 8.13
CA GLY A 14 0.96 4.55 6.96
C GLY A 14 1.76 4.62 5.67
N LEU A 15 2.61 5.63 5.51
CA LEU A 15 3.49 5.79 4.35
C LEU A 15 4.52 4.66 4.29
N ALA A 16 5.17 4.32 5.40
CA ALA A 16 6.11 3.21 5.47
C ALA A 16 5.42 1.86 5.14
N LEU A 17 4.22 1.61 5.67
CA LEU A 17 3.43 0.43 5.34
C LEU A 17 3.05 0.40 3.86
N TYR A 18 2.68 1.54 3.27
CA TYR A 18 2.40 1.63 1.84
C TYR A 18 3.65 1.38 0.99
N THR A 19 4.79 1.97 1.34
CA THR A 19 6.05 1.76 0.61
C THR A 19 6.54 0.32 0.71
N VAL A 20 6.34 -0.35 1.85
CA VAL A 20 6.74 -1.75 2.05
C VAL A 20 5.76 -2.71 1.38
N LEU A 21 4.47 -2.66 1.75
CA LEU A 21 3.45 -3.61 1.30
C LEU A 21 2.98 -3.30 -0.12
N GLY A 22 2.65 -2.04 -0.37
CA GLY A 22 2.32 -1.54 -1.71
C GLY A 22 3.53 -1.59 -2.65
N GLY A 23 4.75 -1.32 -2.16
CA GLY A 23 5.96 -1.44 -2.96
C GLY A 23 6.22 -2.86 -3.47
N ALA A 24 5.92 -3.89 -2.68
CA ALA A 24 6.00 -5.28 -3.15
C ALA A 24 5.00 -5.56 -4.30
N ASP A 25 3.78 -5.02 -4.21
CA ASP A 25 2.76 -5.13 -5.26
C ASP A 25 3.14 -4.35 -6.54
N PHE A 26 3.63 -3.11 -6.41
CA PHE A 26 4.16 -2.33 -7.55
C PHE A 26 5.38 -3.02 -8.20
N GLY A 27 6.31 -3.54 -7.39
CA GLY A 27 7.49 -4.21 -7.90
C GLY A 27 7.17 -5.54 -8.59
N ALA A 28 6.08 -6.22 -8.21
CA ALA A 28 5.61 -7.41 -8.92
C ALA A 28 5.26 -7.07 -10.37
N GLY A 29 4.60 -5.94 -10.62
CA GLY A 29 4.35 -5.43 -11.97
C GLY A 29 5.63 -5.05 -12.74
N PHE A 30 6.66 -4.54 -12.05
CA PHE A 30 7.97 -4.32 -12.66
C PHE A 30 8.58 -5.65 -13.16
N TRP A 31 8.55 -6.70 -12.34
CA TRP A 31 9.08 -8.01 -12.74
C TRP A 31 8.28 -8.67 -13.86
N GLN A 32 6.97 -8.44 -13.94
CA GLN A 32 6.14 -8.86 -15.09
C GLN A 32 6.57 -8.17 -16.39
N LEU A 33 6.95 -6.89 -16.32
CA LEU A 33 7.44 -6.11 -17.47
C LEU A 33 8.75 -6.68 -18.02
N VAL A 34 9.70 -6.97 -17.12
CA VAL A 34 11.07 -7.39 -17.49
C VAL A 34 11.24 -8.91 -17.60
N ALA A 35 10.17 -9.70 -17.42
CA ALA A 35 10.23 -11.16 -17.48
C ALA A 35 10.63 -11.71 -18.87
N GLY A 36 10.43 -10.94 -19.95
CA GLY A 36 10.76 -11.38 -21.31
C GLY A 36 9.65 -12.21 -21.98
N LYS A 37 10.00 -13.22 -22.78
CA LYS A 37 9.05 -14.08 -23.51
C LYS A 37 9.35 -15.56 -23.25
N GLY A 38 8.33 -16.41 -23.37
CA GLY A 38 8.42 -17.86 -23.22
C GLY A 38 7.84 -18.36 -21.89
N GLU A 39 7.73 -19.68 -21.73
CA GLU A 39 7.06 -20.35 -20.59
C GLU A 39 7.59 -19.89 -19.24
N ARG A 40 8.91 -19.78 -19.09
CA ARG A 40 9.55 -19.27 -17.85
C ARG A 40 9.19 -17.83 -17.51
N ALA A 41 8.88 -17.01 -18.53
CA ALA A 41 8.44 -15.64 -18.31
C ALA A 41 6.98 -15.59 -17.87
N ASP A 42 6.16 -16.53 -18.36
CA ASP A 42 4.75 -16.65 -18.00
C ASP A 42 4.60 -17.19 -16.57
N GLU A 43 5.41 -18.17 -16.16
CA GLU A 43 5.51 -18.60 -14.75
C GLU A 43 5.82 -17.44 -13.78
N ILE A 44 6.76 -16.57 -14.14
CA ILE A 44 7.09 -15.38 -13.33
C ILE A 44 5.89 -14.43 -13.24
N ARG A 45 5.16 -14.24 -14.35
CA ARG A 45 3.98 -13.37 -14.38
C ARG A 45 2.85 -13.91 -13.54
N ASP A 46 2.57 -15.20 -13.68
CA ASP A 46 1.48 -15.84 -12.97
C ASP A 46 1.78 -15.94 -11.48
N HIS A 47 3.00 -16.28 -11.08
CA HIS A 47 3.40 -16.24 -9.67
C HIS A 47 3.26 -14.83 -9.08
N ALA A 48 3.78 -13.82 -9.78
CA ALA A 48 3.67 -12.42 -9.34
C ALA A 48 2.22 -11.95 -9.21
N HIS A 49 1.35 -12.38 -10.12
CA HIS A 49 -0.07 -12.04 -10.09
C HIS A 49 -0.80 -12.71 -8.94
N HIS A 50 -0.67 -14.04 -8.80
CA HIS A 50 -1.36 -14.80 -7.73
C HIS A 50 -0.91 -14.38 -6.33
N ALA A 51 0.38 -14.09 -6.15
CA ALA A 51 0.91 -13.65 -4.86
C ALA A 51 0.38 -12.26 -4.43
N MET A 52 0.06 -11.38 -5.37
CA MET A 52 -0.36 -10.00 -5.09
C MET A 52 -1.88 -9.77 -5.15
N ALA A 53 -2.61 -10.56 -5.93
CA ALA A 53 -4.05 -10.39 -6.14
C ALA A 53 -4.89 -10.32 -4.85
N PRO A 54 -4.61 -11.07 -3.77
CA PRO A 54 -5.42 -10.96 -2.54
C PRO A 54 -5.14 -9.70 -1.70
N VAL A 55 -4.01 -9.02 -1.93
CA VAL A 55 -3.51 -7.97 -1.03
C VAL A 55 -3.43 -6.59 -1.67
N TRP A 56 -3.56 -6.48 -3.00
CA TRP A 56 -3.41 -5.21 -3.71
C TRP A 56 -4.45 -4.16 -3.27
N GLU A 57 -5.71 -4.56 -3.06
CA GLU A 57 -6.77 -3.65 -2.57
C GLU A 57 -6.46 -3.16 -1.16
N ALA A 58 -6.03 -4.07 -0.28
CA ALA A 58 -5.65 -3.75 1.09
C ALA A 58 -4.47 -2.77 1.16
N ASN A 59 -3.53 -2.87 0.21
CA ASN A 59 -2.38 -1.96 0.17
C ASN A 59 -2.79 -0.50 -0.06
N HIS A 60 -3.82 -0.23 -0.87
CA HIS A 60 -4.24 1.14 -1.16
C HIS A 60 -4.91 1.85 0.02
N VAL A 61 -5.40 1.10 1.02
CA VAL A 61 -5.94 1.66 2.27
C VAL A 61 -4.89 2.55 2.95
N TRP A 62 -3.62 2.15 2.93
CA TRP A 62 -2.53 2.93 3.54
C TRP A 62 -2.34 4.28 2.87
N LEU A 63 -2.38 4.35 1.53
CA LEU A 63 -2.23 5.62 0.82
C LEU A 63 -3.40 6.56 1.12
N ILE A 64 -4.64 6.06 1.04
CA ILE A 64 -5.83 6.86 1.36
C ILE A 64 -5.77 7.33 2.81
N PHE A 65 -5.38 6.46 3.74
CA PHE A 65 -5.17 6.81 5.14
C PHE A 65 -4.17 7.97 5.31
N VAL A 66 -3.00 7.90 4.67
CA VAL A 66 -2.00 8.99 4.72
C VAL A 66 -2.59 10.29 4.18
N LEU A 67 -3.27 10.25 3.04
CA LEU A 67 -3.89 11.44 2.45
C LEU A 67 -4.95 12.04 3.37
N THR A 68 -5.84 11.22 3.93
CA THR A 68 -6.89 11.68 4.84
C THR A 68 -6.33 12.25 6.14
N VAL A 69 -5.33 11.61 6.74
CA VAL A 69 -4.69 12.11 7.96
C VAL A 69 -3.97 13.42 7.68
N VAL A 70 -3.19 13.52 6.60
CA VAL A 70 -2.46 14.76 6.27
C VAL A 70 -3.42 15.89 5.90
N TRP A 71 -4.48 15.61 5.14
CA TRP A 71 -5.51 16.58 4.80
C TRP A 71 -6.23 17.14 6.04
N THR A 72 -6.58 16.26 6.98
CA THR A 72 -7.34 16.65 8.18
C THR A 72 -6.45 17.34 9.22
N ALA A 73 -5.26 16.79 9.47
CA ALA A 73 -4.36 17.28 10.52
C ALA A 73 -3.47 18.44 10.07
N TYR A 74 -3.15 18.57 8.77
CA TYR A 74 -2.25 19.59 8.22
C TYR A 74 -2.80 20.22 6.91
N PRO A 75 -3.99 20.85 6.95
CA PRO A 75 -4.69 21.27 5.74
C PRO A 75 -3.91 22.28 4.88
N ALA A 76 -3.16 23.19 5.49
CA ALA A 76 -2.34 24.17 4.76
C ALA A 76 -1.19 23.50 3.98
N ALA A 77 -0.56 22.49 4.57
CA ALA A 77 0.47 21.70 3.92
C ALA A 77 -0.14 20.84 2.80
N PHE A 78 -1.23 20.13 3.10
CA PHE A 78 -1.93 19.30 2.12
C PHE A 78 -2.37 20.11 0.90
N GLY A 79 -3.00 21.27 1.12
CA GLY A 79 -3.45 22.15 0.04
C GLY A 79 -2.30 22.55 -0.87
N SER A 80 -1.18 22.99 -0.29
CA SER A 80 0.01 23.43 -1.05
C SER A 80 0.66 22.28 -1.83
N ILE A 81 0.77 21.08 -1.22
CA ILE A 81 1.27 19.88 -1.89
C ILE A 81 0.36 19.51 -3.07
N ALA A 82 -0.95 19.41 -2.83
CA ALA A 82 -1.93 18.98 -3.82
C ALA A 82 -1.99 19.93 -5.02
N SER A 83 -1.89 21.24 -4.81
CA SER A 83 -1.89 22.22 -5.89
C SER A 83 -0.56 22.26 -6.65
N THR A 84 0.58 22.31 -5.95
CA THR A 84 1.91 22.41 -6.59
C THR A 84 2.27 21.13 -7.34
N LEU A 85 1.95 19.96 -6.76
CA LEU A 85 2.34 18.64 -7.26
C LEU A 85 1.16 17.88 -7.86
N SER A 86 0.16 18.61 -8.38
CA SER A 86 -1.04 18.03 -8.99
C SER A 86 -0.72 17.13 -10.18
N ILE A 87 0.25 17.48 -11.03
CA ILE A 87 0.65 16.65 -12.19
C ILE A 87 1.14 15.25 -11.75
N PRO A 88 2.19 15.09 -10.92
CA PRO A 88 2.64 13.77 -10.51
C PRO A 88 1.59 13.03 -9.66
N LEU A 89 0.79 13.73 -8.83
CA LEU A 89 -0.33 13.11 -8.12
C LEU A 89 -1.39 12.55 -9.07
N PHE A 90 -1.71 13.28 -10.14
CA PHE A 90 -2.66 12.85 -11.16
C PHE A 90 -2.11 11.65 -11.97
N ILE A 91 -0.82 11.67 -12.31
CA ILE A 91 -0.13 10.54 -12.94
C ILE A 91 -0.22 9.30 -12.03
N ALA A 92 0.05 9.44 -10.73
CA ALA A 92 -0.09 8.36 -9.77
C ALA A 92 -1.54 7.86 -9.67
N GLY A 93 -2.52 8.77 -9.64
CA GLY A 93 -3.94 8.43 -9.62
C GLY A 93 -4.38 7.64 -10.86
N ILE A 94 -4.00 8.08 -12.06
CA ILE A 94 -4.25 7.31 -13.30
C ILE A 94 -3.59 5.94 -13.22
N GLY A 95 -2.34 5.87 -12.76
CA GLY A 95 -1.64 4.61 -12.58
C GLY A 95 -2.40 3.64 -11.69
N ILE A 96 -2.90 4.08 -10.54
CA ILE A 96 -3.70 3.28 -9.61
C ILE A 96 -5.00 2.79 -10.29
N VAL A 97 -5.72 3.67 -10.99
CA VAL A 97 -6.96 3.31 -11.70
C VAL A 97 -6.69 2.27 -12.79
N MET A 98 -5.61 2.46 -13.57
CA MET A 98 -5.21 1.51 -14.60
C MET A 98 -4.83 0.15 -14.02
N ARG A 99 -4.17 0.10 -12.85
CA ARG A 99 -3.86 -1.16 -12.16
C ARG A 99 -5.12 -1.89 -11.70
N GLY A 100 -6.06 -1.18 -11.07
CA GLY A 100 -7.33 -1.77 -10.64
C GLY A 100 -8.17 -2.27 -11.82
N GLY A 101 -8.21 -1.50 -12.91
CA GLY A 101 -8.83 -1.92 -14.16
C GLY A 101 -8.16 -3.15 -14.77
N ALA A 102 -6.82 -3.21 -14.76
CA ALA A 102 -6.09 -4.35 -15.28
C ALA A 102 -6.35 -5.64 -14.47
N TYR A 103 -6.39 -5.57 -13.14
CA TYR A 103 -6.78 -6.71 -12.30
C TYR A 103 -8.18 -7.23 -12.65
N ALA A 104 -9.17 -6.34 -12.76
CA ALA A 104 -10.54 -6.71 -13.09
C ALA A 104 -10.68 -7.28 -14.51
N LEU A 105 -9.97 -6.71 -15.49
CA LEU A 105 -10.06 -7.12 -16.89
C LEU A 105 -9.27 -8.41 -17.18
N ARG A 106 -8.22 -8.73 -16.41
CA ARG A 106 -7.39 -9.93 -16.65
C ARG A 106 -8.21 -11.22 -16.55
N ALA A 107 -9.17 -11.31 -15.63
CA ALA A 107 -10.06 -12.46 -15.50
C ALA A 107 -11.00 -12.66 -16.71
N GLY A 108 -11.24 -11.60 -17.49
CA GLY A 108 -12.11 -11.62 -18.66
C GLY A 108 -11.40 -11.81 -20.00
N THR A 109 -10.06 -11.90 -20.03
CA THR A 109 -9.30 -12.03 -21.28
C THR A 109 -9.49 -13.41 -21.89
N ARG A 110 -9.76 -13.48 -23.20
CA ARG A 110 -10.01 -14.75 -23.91
C ARG A 110 -8.86 -15.15 -24.84
N THR A 111 -8.02 -14.18 -25.21
CA THR A 111 -6.89 -14.40 -26.11
C THR A 111 -5.57 -14.00 -25.44
N ALA A 112 -4.48 -14.67 -25.82
CA ALA A 112 -3.14 -14.31 -25.36
C ALA A 112 -2.75 -12.86 -25.74
N GLY A 113 -3.32 -12.32 -26.82
CA GLY A 113 -3.11 -10.93 -27.23
C GLY A 113 -3.75 -9.92 -26.28
N GLU A 114 -4.97 -10.19 -25.82
CA GLU A 114 -5.68 -9.35 -24.83
C GLU A 114 -4.97 -9.39 -23.48
N GLN A 115 -4.61 -10.58 -23.00
CA GLN A 115 -3.88 -10.77 -21.75
C GLN A 115 -2.56 -9.97 -21.75
N ARG A 116 -1.79 -10.03 -22.85
CA ARG A 116 -0.55 -9.25 -22.99
C ARG A 116 -0.78 -7.74 -22.93
N ARG A 117 -1.88 -7.23 -23.49
CA ARG A 117 -2.21 -5.78 -23.43
C ARG A 117 -2.55 -5.38 -21.99
N VAL A 118 -3.37 -6.18 -21.31
CA VAL A 118 -3.74 -5.96 -19.91
C VAL A 118 -2.50 -6.02 -19.00
N ASP A 119 -1.65 -7.03 -19.17
CA ASP A 119 -0.40 -7.19 -18.42
C ASP A 119 0.57 -6.03 -18.70
N THR A 120 0.60 -5.49 -19.93
CA THR A 120 1.42 -4.31 -20.25
C THR A 120 0.92 -3.06 -19.56
N VAL A 121 -0.41 -2.83 -19.56
CA VAL A 121 -1.01 -1.70 -18.84
C VAL A 121 -0.73 -1.81 -17.34
N PHE A 122 -0.89 -3.01 -16.77
CA PHE A 122 -0.56 -3.29 -15.38
C PHE A 122 0.91 -3.00 -15.07
N ALA A 123 1.82 -3.50 -15.91
CA ALA A 123 3.25 -3.34 -15.73
C ALA A 123 3.70 -1.88 -15.80
N VAL A 124 3.27 -1.13 -16.82
CA VAL A 124 3.63 0.29 -17.00
C VAL A 124 3.10 1.14 -15.85
N SER A 125 1.83 0.95 -15.48
CA SER A 125 1.24 1.67 -14.35
C SER A 125 1.91 1.33 -13.01
N SER A 126 2.42 0.10 -12.87
CA SER A 126 3.15 -0.34 -11.67
C SER A 126 4.54 0.29 -11.51
N VAL A 127 5.13 0.81 -12.59
CA VAL A 127 6.37 1.59 -12.55
C VAL A 127 6.08 3.08 -12.41
N LEU A 128 5.10 3.57 -13.18
CA LEU A 128 4.75 4.99 -13.25
C LEU A 128 4.23 5.53 -11.91
N THR A 129 3.40 4.75 -11.21
CA THR A 129 2.80 5.15 -9.93
C THR A 129 3.84 5.40 -8.84
N PRO A 130 4.70 4.44 -8.46
CA PRO A 130 5.71 4.68 -7.42
C PRO A 130 6.73 5.74 -7.85
N PHE A 131 7.07 5.83 -9.15
CA PHE A 131 7.91 6.92 -9.65
C PHE A 131 7.27 8.29 -9.37
N ALA A 132 6.01 8.48 -9.74
CA ALA A 132 5.31 9.74 -9.55
C ALA A 132 5.08 10.09 -8.07
N LEU A 133 4.77 9.11 -7.22
CA LEU A 133 4.69 9.33 -5.77
C LEU A 133 6.06 9.67 -5.17
N GLY A 134 7.14 9.04 -5.66
CA GLY A 134 8.51 9.39 -5.26
C GLY A 134 8.92 10.79 -5.69
N THR A 135 8.51 11.25 -6.89
CA THR A 135 8.80 12.62 -7.32
C THR A 135 8.06 13.67 -6.49
N VAL A 136 6.84 13.35 -6.00
CA VAL A 136 6.11 14.17 -5.01
C VAL A 136 6.93 14.31 -3.73
N ILE A 137 7.39 13.19 -3.17
CA ILE A 137 8.23 13.20 -1.95
C ILE A 137 9.49 14.04 -2.21
N GLY A 138 10.16 13.87 -3.35
CA GLY A 138 11.35 14.67 -3.65
C GLY A 138 11.10 16.15 -3.91
N GLY A 139 9.89 16.53 -4.35
CA GLY A 139 9.50 17.94 -4.46
C GLY A 139 9.36 18.59 -3.09
N ILE A 140 8.83 17.83 -2.12
CA ILE A 140 8.78 18.22 -0.70
C ILE A 140 10.19 18.26 -0.10
N ALA A 141 10.99 17.20 -0.32
CA ALA A 141 12.33 17.05 0.23
C ALA A 141 13.31 18.14 -0.26
N SER A 142 13.10 18.64 -1.47
CA SER A 142 13.90 19.71 -2.06
C SER A 142 13.32 21.11 -1.88
N GLU A 143 12.30 21.25 -1.01
CA GLU A 143 11.74 22.55 -0.60
C GLU A 143 11.18 23.38 -1.78
N ARG A 144 10.65 22.69 -2.80
CA ARG A 144 10.03 23.30 -3.99
C ARG A 144 8.52 23.51 -3.86
N VAL A 145 7.93 23.11 -2.74
CA VAL A 145 6.53 23.33 -2.41
C VAL A 145 6.45 24.45 -1.37
N HIS A 146 5.88 25.58 -1.78
CA HIS A 146 5.70 26.76 -0.93
C HIS A 146 4.27 26.85 -0.41
N VAL A 147 4.10 27.37 0.80
CA VAL A 147 2.77 27.61 1.38
C VAL A 147 2.00 28.61 0.53
N GLY A 148 0.81 28.23 0.07
CA GLY A 148 0.01 29.08 -0.81
C GLY A 148 0.52 29.17 -2.27
N ASN A 149 1.54 28.37 -2.61
CA ASN A 149 2.13 28.24 -3.95
C ASN A 149 2.76 29.50 -4.60
N PRO A 150 3.34 30.49 -3.88
CA PRO A 150 4.05 31.56 -4.54
C PRO A 150 5.28 31.01 -5.28
N GLY A 151 5.24 30.98 -6.61
CA GLY A 151 6.32 30.45 -7.44
C GLY A 151 6.36 28.92 -7.59
N GLY A 152 5.34 28.20 -7.10
CA GLY A 152 5.20 26.77 -7.33
C GLY A 152 4.87 26.48 -8.79
N SER A 153 5.80 25.87 -9.53
CA SER A 153 5.59 25.49 -10.93
C SER A 153 5.12 24.04 -11.02
N LEU A 154 4.04 23.81 -11.77
CA LEU A 154 3.45 22.47 -11.95
C LEU A 154 4.41 21.44 -12.54
N THR A 155 5.49 21.88 -13.20
CA THR A 155 6.47 21.00 -13.87
C THR A 155 7.79 20.95 -13.11
N SER A 156 8.42 22.09 -12.86
CA SER A 156 9.77 22.12 -12.26
C SER A 156 9.78 21.68 -10.79
N SER A 157 8.66 21.76 -10.07
CA SER A 157 8.57 21.34 -8.67
C SER A 157 8.74 19.84 -8.47
N TRP A 158 8.58 19.02 -9.53
CA TRP A 158 8.77 17.56 -9.48
C TRP A 158 9.74 17.01 -10.55
N LEU A 159 10.15 17.83 -11.52
CA LEU A 159 11.15 17.49 -12.54
C LEU A 159 12.52 18.09 -12.20
N ASN A 160 12.97 17.88 -10.97
CA ASN A 160 14.28 18.31 -10.49
C ASN A 160 15.14 17.08 -10.13
N PRO A 161 16.47 17.25 -9.98
CA PRO A 161 17.36 16.12 -9.68
C PRO A 161 16.91 15.31 -8.46
N THR A 162 16.58 15.96 -7.34
CA THR A 162 16.14 15.27 -6.12
C THR A 162 14.86 14.47 -6.34
N SER A 163 13.84 15.07 -6.96
CA SER A 163 12.58 14.39 -7.29
C SER A 163 12.76 13.20 -8.22
N ILE A 164 13.54 13.35 -9.28
CA ILE A 164 13.80 12.26 -10.22
C ILE A 164 14.52 11.12 -9.50
N THR A 165 15.55 11.41 -8.71
CA THR A 165 16.29 10.36 -7.99
C THR A 165 15.44 9.67 -6.93
N ILE A 166 14.59 10.39 -6.20
CA ILE A 166 13.68 9.77 -5.23
C ILE A 166 12.58 8.95 -5.95
N GLY A 167 12.08 9.40 -7.09
CA GLY A 167 11.20 8.62 -7.97
C GLY A 167 11.84 7.31 -8.43
N LEU A 168 13.09 7.37 -8.89
CA LEU A 168 13.85 6.18 -9.27
C LEU A 168 14.11 5.26 -8.08
N LEU A 169 14.41 5.82 -6.91
CA LEU A 169 14.60 5.07 -5.67
C LEU A 169 13.32 4.35 -5.25
N ALA A 170 12.15 4.98 -5.41
CA ALA A 170 10.86 4.37 -5.14
C ALA A 170 10.60 3.15 -6.03
N VAL A 171 10.88 3.26 -7.33
CA VAL A 171 10.78 2.13 -8.28
C VAL A 171 11.77 1.02 -7.93
N ALA A 172 13.04 1.37 -7.67
CA ALA A 172 14.07 0.39 -7.33
C ALA A 172 13.76 -0.33 -6.01
N SER A 173 13.27 0.40 -5.01
CA SER A 173 12.84 -0.16 -3.72
C SER A 173 11.62 -1.06 -3.86
N ALA A 174 10.66 -0.69 -4.72
CA ALA A 174 9.52 -1.54 -5.05
C ALA A 174 9.96 -2.85 -5.71
N ALA A 175 10.79 -2.78 -6.76
CA ALA A 175 11.34 -3.96 -7.44
C ALA A 175 12.14 -4.87 -6.48
N TYR A 176 12.96 -4.27 -5.61
CA TYR A 176 13.66 -4.98 -4.55
C TYR A 176 12.70 -5.68 -3.59
N MET A 177 11.75 -4.96 -2.98
CA MET A 177 10.77 -5.53 -2.06
C MET A 177 9.97 -6.67 -2.68
N ALA A 178 9.54 -6.51 -3.93
CA ALA A 178 8.82 -7.55 -4.65
C ALA A 178 9.67 -8.81 -4.86
N ALA A 179 10.93 -8.68 -5.26
CA ALA A 179 11.79 -9.84 -5.47
C ALA A 179 12.07 -10.60 -4.15
N VAL A 180 12.28 -9.88 -3.03
CA VAL A 180 12.42 -10.51 -1.71
C VAL A 180 11.14 -11.25 -1.33
N PHE A 181 9.97 -10.61 -1.50
CA PHE A 181 8.69 -11.23 -1.18
C PHE A 181 8.41 -12.47 -2.04
N LEU A 182 8.58 -12.36 -3.37
CA LEU A 182 8.28 -13.43 -4.32
C LEU A 182 9.24 -14.62 -4.18
N SER A 183 10.51 -14.40 -3.83
CA SER A 183 11.44 -15.50 -3.54
C SER A 183 11.03 -16.31 -2.30
N ALA A 184 10.61 -15.63 -1.22
CA ALA A 184 10.13 -16.27 -0.01
C ALA A 184 8.76 -16.95 -0.21
N ASP A 185 7.90 -16.36 -1.04
CA ASP A 185 6.61 -16.96 -1.39
C ASP A 185 6.79 -18.22 -2.25
N ALA A 186 7.67 -18.19 -3.25
CA ALA A 186 8.00 -19.37 -4.06
C ALA A 186 8.61 -20.50 -3.21
N GLU A 187 9.53 -20.19 -2.28
CA GLU A 187 10.08 -21.19 -1.36
C GLU A 187 8.99 -21.82 -0.48
N ARG A 188 8.03 -21.02 -0.01
CA ARG A 188 6.92 -21.50 0.82
C ARG A 188 6.00 -22.47 0.07
N HIS A 189 5.82 -22.27 -1.23
CA HIS A 189 5.04 -23.16 -2.10
C HIS A 189 5.86 -24.36 -2.62
N GLY A 190 7.13 -24.50 -2.23
CA GLY A 190 7.98 -25.62 -2.62
C GLY A 190 8.66 -25.48 -3.98
N ASP A 191 8.47 -24.37 -4.70
CA ASP A 191 9.10 -24.11 -6.00
C ASP A 191 10.50 -23.50 -5.81
N ARG A 192 11.48 -24.39 -5.66
CA ARG A 192 12.88 -24.02 -5.45
C ARG A 192 13.53 -23.35 -6.65
N ASP A 193 13.12 -23.71 -7.87
CA ASP A 193 13.69 -23.12 -9.08
C ASP A 193 13.21 -21.67 -9.25
N LEU A 194 11.91 -21.43 -9.04
CA LEU A 194 11.35 -20.09 -9.07
C LEU A 194 11.91 -19.21 -7.93
N ALA A 195 12.08 -19.78 -6.73
CA ALA A 195 12.72 -19.08 -5.62
C ALA A 195 14.16 -18.64 -5.97
N GLU A 196 14.95 -19.50 -6.63
CA GLU A 196 16.31 -19.17 -7.07
C GLU A 196 16.32 -18.09 -8.17
N ARG A 197 15.36 -18.14 -9.10
CA ARG A 197 15.17 -17.10 -10.11
C ARG A 197 14.85 -15.73 -9.49
N PHE A 198 14.03 -15.69 -8.45
CA PHE A 198 13.76 -14.45 -7.71
C PHE A 198 14.89 -14.06 -6.77
N ARG A 199 15.70 -15.00 -6.28
CA ARG A 199 16.92 -14.72 -5.49
C ARG A 199 17.89 -13.83 -6.26
N LEU A 200 18.22 -14.20 -7.49
CA LEU A 200 19.13 -13.40 -8.33
C LEU A 200 18.55 -12.01 -8.61
N ARG A 201 17.24 -11.91 -8.86
CA ARG A 201 16.53 -10.65 -9.05
C ARG A 201 16.56 -9.79 -7.78
N ALA A 202 16.40 -10.39 -6.61
CA ALA A 202 16.43 -9.69 -5.34
C ALA A 202 17.82 -9.15 -5.01
N LEU A 203 18.87 -9.92 -5.27
CA LEU A 203 20.26 -9.46 -5.13
C LEU A 203 20.56 -8.32 -6.10
N ALA A 204 20.22 -8.48 -7.39
CA ALA A 204 20.44 -7.45 -8.40
C ALA A 204 19.66 -6.16 -8.10
N ALA A 205 18.38 -6.28 -7.75
CA ALA A 205 17.55 -5.13 -7.40
C ALA A 205 17.97 -4.47 -6.09
N GLY A 206 18.44 -5.23 -5.10
CA GLY A 206 18.97 -4.67 -3.86
C GLY A 206 20.27 -3.89 -4.08
N VAL A 207 21.19 -4.41 -4.91
CA VAL A 207 22.40 -3.68 -5.33
C VAL A 207 22.03 -2.43 -6.13
N ALA A 208 21.08 -2.54 -7.07
CA ALA A 208 20.61 -1.39 -7.85
C ALA A 208 19.94 -0.32 -6.97
N ALA A 209 19.09 -0.72 -6.02
CA ALA A 209 18.46 0.19 -5.06
C ALA A 209 19.51 0.88 -4.17
N GLY A 210 20.53 0.14 -3.71
CA GLY A 210 21.66 0.71 -2.97
C GLY A 210 22.49 1.69 -3.80
N ALA A 211 22.71 1.40 -5.08
CA ALA A 211 23.40 2.30 -6.01
C ALA A 211 22.60 3.58 -6.27
N VAL A 212 21.27 3.48 -6.49
CA VAL A 212 20.38 4.63 -6.66
C VAL A 212 20.30 5.45 -5.37
N ALA A 213 20.24 4.82 -4.20
CA ALA A 213 20.26 5.50 -2.91
C ALA A 213 21.58 6.27 -2.70
N SER A 214 22.71 5.65 -3.06
CA SER A 214 24.03 6.28 -2.97
C SER A 214 24.16 7.48 -3.93
N ALA A 215 23.70 7.33 -5.18
CA ALA A 215 23.59 8.43 -6.13
C ALA A 215 22.64 9.53 -5.60
N GLY A 216 21.54 9.13 -4.94
CA GLY A 216 20.63 10.02 -4.24
C GLY A 216 21.33 10.89 -3.22
N LEU A 217 22.19 10.32 -2.36
CA LEU A 217 22.97 11.11 -1.39
C LEU A 217 23.86 12.16 -2.07
N ILE A 218 24.45 11.83 -3.22
CA ILE A 218 25.24 12.79 -4.01
C ILE A 218 24.33 13.90 -4.56
N VAL A 219 23.19 13.55 -5.13
CA VAL A 219 22.21 14.52 -5.66
C VAL A 219 21.69 15.44 -4.55
N LEU A 220 21.30 14.86 -3.41
CA LEU A 220 20.86 15.57 -2.21
C LEU A 220 21.92 16.58 -1.73
N ARG A 221 23.21 16.24 -1.79
CA ARG A 221 24.30 17.15 -1.40
C ARG A 221 24.31 18.45 -2.20
N PHE A 222 23.97 18.40 -3.49
CA PHE A 222 24.01 19.54 -4.40
C PHE A 222 22.66 20.25 -4.54
N ASP A 223 21.55 19.51 -4.58
CA ASP A 223 20.22 20.04 -4.89
C ASP A 223 19.35 20.28 -3.64
N ALA A 224 19.61 19.60 -2.52
CA ALA A 224 18.85 19.68 -1.28
C ALA A 224 19.77 19.60 -0.05
N HIS A 225 20.75 20.51 0.01
CA HIS A 225 21.87 20.46 0.97
C HIS A 225 21.44 20.38 2.43
N ARG A 226 20.37 21.08 2.83
CA ARG A 226 19.82 21.02 4.19
C ARG A 226 19.40 19.59 4.56
N LEU A 227 18.65 18.94 3.67
CA LEU A 227 18.19 17.56 3.88
C LEU A 227 19.37 16.60 3.93
N PHE A 228 20.37 16.77 3.05
CA PHE A 228 21.61 15.99 3.09
C PHE A 228 22.31 16.07 4.44
N THR A 229 22.51 17.28 4.97
CA THR A 229 23.20 17.49 6.25
C THR A 229 22.41 16.88 7.41
N HIS A 230 21.09 17.07 7.44
CA HIS A 230 20.26 16.48 8.49
C HIS A 230 20.15 14.95 8.41
N LEU A 231 20.26 14.38 7.21
CA LEU A 231 20.25 12.94 6.99
C LEU A 231 21.59 12.28 7.35
N THR A 232 22.72 12.96 7.10
CA THR A 232 24.07 12.41 7.29
C THR A 232 24.74 12.78 8.62
N GLN A 233 24.34 13.90 9.23
CA GLN A 233 24.93 14.43 10.46
C GLN A 233 23.88 14.73 11.54
N GLY A 234 22.58 14.73 11.18
CA GLY A 234 21.49 15.07 12.08
C GLY A 234 20.66 13.87 12.51
N ALA A 235 19.38 14.14 12.80
CA ALA A 235 18.43 13.15 13.32
C ALA A 235 18.13 11.99 12.35
N GLY A 236 18.40 12.16 11.05
CA GLY A 236 18.21 11.10 10.06
C GLY A 236 19.31 10.03 10.05
N LEU A 237 20.48 10.30 10.64
CA LEU A 237 21.64 9.41 10.58
C LEU A 237 21.38 8.00 11.17
N PRO A 238 20.76 7.85 12.36
CA PRO A 238 20.49 6.52 12.90
C PRO A 238 19.59 5.68 11.98
N ALA A 239 18.58 6.30 11.35
CA ALA A 239 17.69 5.62 10.43
C ALA A 239 18.38 5.30 9.09
N LEU A 240 19.26 6.16 8.60
CA LEU A 240 20.10 5.88 7.43
C LEU A 240 21.04 4.68 7.68
N VAL A 241 21.71 4.65 8.83
CA VAL A 241 22.59 3.53 9.23
C VAL A 241 21.77 2.25 9.39
N LEU A 242 20.60 2.32 10.04
CA LEU A 242 19.71 1.18 10.20
C LEU A 242 19.24 0.65 8.84
N SER A 243 18.88 1.54 7.90
CA SER A 243 18.51 1.16 6.53
C SER A 243 19.64 0.42 5.82
N LEU A 244 20.87 0.94 5.91
CA LEU A 244 22.04 0.31 5.32
C LEU A 244 22.32 -1.07 5.94
N LEU A 245 22.34 -1.17 7.26
CA LEU A 245 22.59 -2.44 7.96
C LEU A 245 21.50 -3.47 7.67
N ALA A 246 20.24 -3.07 7.67
CA ALA A 246 19.11 -3.94 7.35
C ALA A 246 19.15 -4.39 5.88
N GLY A 247 19.53 -3.49 4.95
CA GLY A 247 19.71 -3.82 3.53
C GLY A 247 20.84 -4.83 3.30
N VAL A 248 22.02 -4.59 3.90
CA VAL A 248 23.15 -5.54 3.84
C VAL A 248 22.78 -6.89 4.47
N THR A 249 22.11 -6.87 5.61
CA THR A 249 21.62 -8.10 6.26
C THR A 249 20.66 -8.86 5.36
N THR A 250 19.76 -8.15 4.67
CA THR A 250 18.84 -8.76 3.71
C THR A 250 19.59 -9.44 2.58
N LEU A 251 20.56 -8.75 1.95
CA LEU A 251 21.37 -9.32 0.88
C LEU A 251 22.14 -10.56 1.36
N ALA A 252 22.69 -10.53 2.57
CA ALA A 252 23.38 -11.67 3.16
C ALA A 252 22.43 -12.86 3.43
N LEU A 253 21.21 -12.60 3.90
CA LEU A 253 20.19 -13.64 4.12
C LEU A 253 19.73 -14.27 2.80
N ILE A 254 19.48 -13.46 1.78
CA ILE A 254 19.12 -13.93 0.42
C ILE A 254 20.27 -14.73 -0.18
N TRP A 255 21.52 -14.28 -0.01
CA TRP A 255 22.70 -15.03 -0.44
C TRP A 255 22.78 -16.40 0.22
N ARG A 256 22.47 -16.47 1.52
CA ARG A 256 22.41 -17.70 2.33
C ARG A 256 21.10 -18.50 2.14
N ARG A 257 20.24 -18.12 1.18
CA ARG A 257 18.95 -18.78 0.89
C ARG A 257 18.01 -18.85 2.11
N ARG A 258 17.99 -17.79 2.92
CA ARG A 258 17.07 -17.59 4.05
C ARG A 258 16.04 -16.53 3.67
N TYR A 259 15.06 -16.88 2.83
CA TYR A 259 14.18 -15.88 2.21
C TYR A 259 13.12 -15.33 3.17
N GLU A 260 12.59 -16.15 4.08
CA GLU A 260 11.56 -15.68 5.02
C GLU A 260 12.09 -14.57 5.96
N PRO A 261 13.24 -14.75 6.66
CA PRO A 261 13.78 -13.68 7.50
C PRO A 261 14.19 -12.43 6.70
N ALA A 262 14.62 -12.63 5.44
CA ALA A 262 15.00 -11.53 4.55
C ALA A 262 13.84 -10.55 4.30
N ARG A 263 12.58 -11.01 4.34
CA ARG A 263 11.41 -10.12 4.18
C ARG A 263 11.34 -9.06 5.27
N TYR A 264 11.62 -9.44 6.52
CA TYR A 264 11.55 -8.53 7.66
C TYR A 264 12.68 -7.50 7.62
N THR A 265 13.90 -7.93 7.29
CA THR A 265 15.04 -7.01 7.16
C THR A 265 14.88 -6.10 5.93
N ALA A 266 14.27 -6.58 4.85
CA ALA A 266 13.96 -5.74 3.68
C ALA A 266 12.94 -4.66 4.02
N ALA A 267 11.84 -5.05 4.68
CA ALA A 267 10.82 -4.14 5.15
C ALA A 267 11.40 -3.10 6.11
N LEU A 268 12.26 -3.53 7.04
CA LEU A 268 12.95 -2.65 7.97
C LEU A 268 13.86 -1.65 7.24
N ALA A 269 14.59 -2.08 6.20
CA ALA A 269 15.44 -1.20 5.42
C ALA A 269 14.63 -0.09 4.74
N VAL A 270 13.55 -0.45 4.04
CA VAL A 270 12.67 0.49 3.34
C VAL A 270 11.94 1.42 4.31
N ALA A 271 11.40 0.89 5.41
CA ALA A 271 10.74 1.69 6.44
C ALA A 271 11.73 2.67 7.11
N SER A 272 12.98 2.25 7.33
CA SER A 272 14.03 3.11 7.87
C SER A 272 14.43 4.23 6.91
N THR A 273 14.35 4.00 5.59
CA THR A 273 14.54 5.08 4.59
C THR A 273 13.46 6.15 4.71
N ILE A 274 12.19 5.76 4.85
CA ILE A 274 11.08 6.70 5.08
C ILE A 274 11.25 7.45 6.41
N ALA A 275 11.61 6.74 7.48
CA ALA A 275 11.88 7.33 8.78
C ALA A 275 13.07 8.30 8.73
N GLY A 276 14.15 7.96 8.03
CA GLY A 276 15.33 8.81 7.87
C GLY A 276 15.01 10.10 7.15
N TRP A 277 14.22 10.04 6.07
CA TRP A 277 13.72 11.25 5.41
C TRP A 277 12.88 12.10 6.36
N ALA A 278 11.91 11.50 7.04
CA ALA A 278 11.02 12.23 7.93
C ALA A 278 11.76 12.91 9.09
N LEU A 279 12.71 12.22 9.72
CA LEU A 279 13.54 12.77 10.78
C LEU A 279 14.48 13.88 10.28
N ALA A 280 15.01 13.76 9.06
CA ALA A 280 15.85 14.77 8.47
C ALA A 280 15.08 16.04 8.04
N GLN A 281 13.79 15.90 7.69
CA GLN A 281 12.92 17.01 7.30
C GLN A 281 12.57 17.93 8.50
N GLN A 282 12.46 17.37 9.71
CA GLN A 282 12.11 18.09 10.93
C GLN A 282 13.01 19.33 11.17
N PRO A 283 12.47 20.42 11.73
CA PRO A 283 11.07 20.62 12.18
C PRO A 283 10.11 21.10 11.07
N LEU A 284 10.58 21.17 9.82
CA LEU A 284 9.80 21.68 8.69
C LEU A 284 8.90 20.57 8.13
N PHE A 285 7.67 20.94 7.78
CA PHE A 285 6.78 20.13 6.96
C PHE A 285 6.99 20.48 5.48
N LEU A 286 6.92 21.78 5.15
CA LEU A 286 7.24 22.36 3.85
C LEU A 286 8.26 23.49 4.02
N ARG A 287 8.70 24.09 2.90
CA ARG A 287 9.51 25.30 2.95
C ARG A 287 8.77 26.38 3.73
N ASP A 288 9.44 26.94 4.73
CA ASP A 288 8.93 28.00 5.62
C ASP A 288 7.67 27.62 6.44
N LEU A 289 7.33 26.33 6.52
CA LEU A 289 6.18 25.84 7.31
C LEU A 289 6.62 24.73 8.25
N THR A 290 6.63 25.01 9.54
CA THR A 290 6.88 23.99 10.58
C THR A 290 5.69 23.06 10.74
N VAL A 291 5.91 21.85 11.29
CA VAL A 291 4.82 20.92 11.62
C VAL A 291 3.80 21.57 12.56
N GLN A 292 4.27 22.35 13.52
CA GLN A 292 3.43 23.08 14.47
C GLN A 292 2.55 24.12 13.77
N GLN A 293 3.10 24.91 12.85
CA GLN A 293 2.34 25.92 12.08
C GLN A 293 1.37 25.29 11.09
N ALA A 294 1.70 24.11 10.55
CA ALA A 294 0.84 23.39 9.63
C ALA A 294 -0.39 22.76 10.32
N ALA A 295 -0.31 22.52 11.63
CA ALA A 295 -1.29 21.77 12.39
C ALA A 295 -2.66 22.47 12.42
N ALA A 296 -3.72 21.70 12.19
CA ALA A 296 -5.09 22.12 12.44
C ALA A 296 -5.34 22.43 13.93
N GLY A 297 -6.47 23.07 14.23
CA GLY A 297 -6.88 23.40 15.60
C GLY A 297 -6.94 22.19 16.53
N HIS A 298 -6.83 22.45 17.83
CA HIS A 298 -6.71 21.42 18.87
C HIS A 298 -7.82 20.35 18.79
N ASP A 299 -9.08 20.76 18.65
CA ASP A 299 -10.22 19.84 18.59
C ASP A 299 -10.14 18.89 17.39
N THR A 300 -9.70 19.40 16.23
CA THR A 300 -9.47 18.59 15.02
C THR A 300 -8.34 17.58 15.23
N GLN A 301 -7.25 17.98 15.91
CA GLN A 301 -6.14 17.08 16.24
C GLN A 301 -6.59 15.95 17.17
N VAL A 302 -7.36 16.27 18.22
CA VAL A 302 -7.91 15.25 19.13
C VAL A 302 -8.85 14.32 18.37
N ALA A 303 -9.76 14.87 17.56
CA ALA A 303 -10.72 14.08 16.79
C ALA A 303 -10.03 13.10 15.82
N ILE A 304 -9.01 13.55 15.06
CA ILE A 304 -8.30 12.66 14.14
C ILE A 304 -7.51 11.58 14.88
N ILE A 305 -6.89 11.89 16.02
CA ILE A 305 -6.17 10.89 16.82
C ILE A 305 -7.14 9.81 17.31
N VAL A 306 -8.29 10.21 17.87
CA VAL A 306 -9.31 9.27 18.34
C VAL A 306 -9.85 8.44 17.18
N ALA A 307 -10.14 9.07 16.04
CA ALA A 307 -10.64 8.37 14.85
C ALA A 307 -9.64 7.34 14.30
N VAL A 308 -8.35 7.69 14.24
CA VAL A 308 -7.28 6.77 13.80
C VAL A 308 -7.15 5.59 14.76
N LEU A 309 -7.17 5.84 16.08
CA LEU A 309 -7.08 4.77 17.07
C LEU A 309 -8.30 3.84 17.00
N ALA A 310 -9.52 4.40 16.94
CA ALA A 310 -10.75 3.63 16.81
C ALA A 310 -10.79 2.83 15.49
N GLY A 311 -10.39 3.44 14.38
CA GLY A 311 -10.27 2.78 13.09
C GLY A 311 -9.23 1.65 13.11
N GLY A 312 -8.10 1.86 13.78
CA GLY A 312 -7.04 0.85 13.96
C GLY A 312 -7.54 -0.41 14.67
N VAL A 313 -8.42 -0.27 15.67
CA VAL A 313 -9.05 -1.41 16.38
C VAL A 313 -9.86 -2.29 15.43
N ILE A 314 -10.37 -1.76 14.32
CA ILE A 314 -11.11 -2.52 13.31
C ILE A 314 -10.18 -3.02 12.20
N LEU A 315 -9.28 -2.15 11.74
CA LEU A 315 -8.40 -2.39 10.59
C LEU A 315 -7.35 -3.47 10.87
N PHE A 316 -6.66 -3.42 12.02
CA PHE A 316 -5.59 -4.39 12.29
C PHE A 316 -6.12 -5.83 12.45
N PRO A 317 -7.23 -6.09 13.16
CA PRO A 317 -7.79 -7.44 13.21
C PRO A 317 -8.29 -7.95 11.86
N SER A 318 -8.88 -7.09 11.02
CA SER A 318 -9.37 -7.50 9.70
C SER A 318 -8.21 -7.87 8.76
N LEU A 319 -7.13 -7.07 8.76
CA LEU A 319 -5.91 -7.40 8.02
C LEU A 319 -5.22 -8.66 8.56
N ALA A 320 -5.13 -8.83 9.88
CA ALA A 320 -4.56 -10.03 10.48
C ALA A 320 -5.36 -11.27 10.07
N LEU A 321 -6.69 -11.18 10.04
CA LEU A 321 -7.55 -12.26 9.56
C LEU A 321 -7.30 -12.54 8.07
N LEU A 322 -7.25 -11.51 7.23
CA LEU A 322 -6.97 -11.62 5.79
C LEU A 322 -5.63 -12.33 5.56
N PHE A 323 -4.54 -11.82 6.13
CA PHE A 323 -3.21 -12.40 5.98
C PHE A 323 -3.11 -13.82 6.53
N ARG A 324 -3.81 -14.12 7.63
CA ARG A 324 -3.84 -15.49 8.18
C ARG A 324 -4.55 -16.46 7.24
N LEU A 325 -5.64 -16.03 6.61
CA LEU A 325 -6.40 -16.88 5.70
C LEU A 325 -5.67 -17.08 4.35
N THR A 326 -5.03 -16.04 3.83
CA THR A 326 -4.26 -16.11 2.57
C THR A 326 -2.97 -16.91 2.75
N LEU A 327 -2.17 -16.61 3.79
CA LEU A 327 -0.92 -17.32 4.06
C LEU A 327 -1.15 -18.74 4.61
N GLY A 328 -2.32 -19.00 5.19
CA GLY A 328 -2.72 -20.32 5.69
C GLY A 328 -3.27 -21.27 4.62
N GLY A 329 -3.26 -20.86 3.33
CA GLY A 329 -3.66 -21.71 2.20
C GLY A 329 -5.16 -22.04 2.13
N ARG A 330 -6.01 -21.36 2.92
CA ARG A 330 -7.46 -21.64 2.93
C ARG A 330 -8.23 -20.95 1.78
N PHE A 331 -7.56 -20.10 1.02
CA PHE A 331 -8.11 -19.40 -0.16
C PHE A 331 -7.52 -19.91 -1.49
N VAL A 332 -6.89 -21.09 -1.51
CA VAL A 332 -6.55 -21.72 -2.80
C VAL A 332 -7.87 -21.97 -3.52
N HIS A 333 -8.11 -21.24 -4.61
CA HIS A 333 -9.09 -21.67 -5.61
C HIS A 333 -8.61 -23.05 -6.04
N ALA A 334 -9.34 -24.10 -5.63
CA ALA A 334 -9.11 -25.41 -6.18
C ALA A 334 -9.19 -25.26 -7.69
N GLU A 335 -8.07 -25.45 -8.39
CA GLU A 335 -8.15 -25.72 -9.82
C GLU A 335 -9.04 -26.97 -9.94
N PRO A 336 -10.09 -26.93 -10.77
CA PRO A 336 -10.91 -28.11 -10.96
C PRO A 336 -10.01 -29.16 -11.59
N THR A 337 -9.57 -30.12 -10.79
CA THR A 337 -8.98 -31.37 -11.27
C THR A 337 -9.96 -31.93 -12.27
N GLY A 338 -9.49 -32.19 -13.50
CA GLY A 338 -10.28 -32.36 -14.72
C GLY A 338 -11.28 -33.52 -14.79
N ASP A 339 -11.79 -34.00 -13.66
CA ASP A 339 -12.85 -35.01 -13.54
C ASP A 339 -14.03 -34.58 -12.66
N GLU A 340 -13.92 -33.50 -11.89
CA GLU A 340 -15.07 -32.95 -11.16
C GLU A 340 -15.73 -31.85 -11.98
N GLN A 341 -16.72 -32.24 -12.79
CA GLN A 341 -17.86 -31.36 -13.07
C GLN A 341 -18.55 -31.06 -11.72
N THR A 342 -17.99 -30.13 -10.95
CA THR A 342 -18.68 -29.57 -9.80
C THR A 342 -19.91 -28.86 -10.33
N THR A 343 -21.06 -29.52 -10.23
CA THR A 343 -22.35 -28.83 -10.21
C THR A 343 -22.17 -27.70 -9.19
N PRO A 344 -22.39 -26.41 -9.54
CA PRO A 344 -22.09 -25.32 -8.64
C PRO A 344 -22.89 -25.49 -7.35
N MET A 345 -22.26 -26.02 -6.29
CA MET A 345 -22.82 -26.03 -4.94
C MET A 345 -22.59 -24.68 -4.24
N THR A 346 -22.51 -23.59 -5.02
CA THR A 346 -22.78 -22.26 -4.49
C THR A 346 -24.27 -22.15 -4.27
N ARG A 347 -24.77 -22.63 -3.12
CA ARG A 347 -26.02 -22.10 -2.58
C ARG A 347 -25.73 -20.61 -2.37
N PRO A 348 -26.42 -19.70 -3.08
CA PRO A 348 -26.18 -18.28 -2.86
C PRO A 348 -26.44 -18.01 -1.38
N LEU A 349 -25.47 -17.39 -0.70
CA LEU A 349 -25.71 -16.82 0.62
C LEU A 349 -26.91 -15.90 0.45
N GLN A 350 -28.08 -16.30 0.98
CA GLN A 350 -29.28 -15.47 0.91
C GLN A 350 -29.22 -14.53 2.12
N PRO A 351 -28.82 -13.25 1.92
CA PRO A 351 -28.73 -12.33 3.02
C PRO A 351 -30.10 -12.18 3.67
N SER A 352 -30.14 -12.12 5.00
CA SER A 352 -31.38 -11.90 5.73
C SER A 352 -32.01 -10.58 5.28
N ALA A 353 -33.18 -10.63 4.64
CA ALA A 353 -33.90 -9.45 4.15
C ALA A 353 -34.17 -8.43 5.27
N ARG A 354 -34.34 -8.90 6.53
CA ARG A 354 -34.48 -8.03 7.71
C ARG A 354 -33.16 -7.35 8.08
N GLY A 355 -32.05 -8.10 8.10
CA GLY A 355 -30.73 -7.54 8.39
C GLY A 355 -30.27 -6.53 7.34
N ALA A 356 -30.54 -6.82 6.06
CA ALA A 356 -30.22 -5.91 4.96
C ALA A 356 -31.02 -4.59 5.03
N ARG A 357 -32.32 -4.64 5.38
CA ARG A 357 -33.15 -3.44 5.57
C ARG A 357 -32.69 -2.60 6.77
N LEU A 358 -32.35 -3.23 7.89
CA LEU A 358 -31.83 -2.52 9.07
C LEU A 358 -30.46 -1.89 8.80
N ALA A 359 -29.60 -2.58 8.05
CA ALA A 359 -28.34 -2.04 7.58
C ALA A 359 -28.56 -0.81 6.68
N ALA A 360 -29.40 -0.92 5.65
CA ALA A 360 -29.71 0.20 4.75
C ALA A 360 -30.31 1.41 5.49
N ALA A 361 -31.24 1.19 6.42
CA ALA A 361 -31.82 2.26 7.23
C ALA A 361 -30.77 2.94 8.11
N SER A 362 -29.87 2.16 8.74
CA SER A 362 -28.79 2.69 9.56
C SER A 362 -27.77 3.47 8.74
N LEU A 363 -27.48 3.03 7.51
CA LEU A 363 -26.60 3.74 6.58
C LEU A 363 -27.19 5.08 6.13
N LEU A 364 -28.48 5.09 5.74
CA LEU A 364 -29.16 6.31 5.32
C LEU A 364 -29.28 7.33 6.46
N ALA A 365 -29.65 6.86 7.67
CA ALA A 365 -29.72 7.72 8.84
C ALA A 365 -28.34 8.25 9.24
N GLY A 366 -27.32 7.40 9.27
CA GLY A 366 -25.94 7.81 9.57
C GLY A 366 -25.41 8.84 8.58
N THR A 367 -25.64 8.61 7.28
CA THR A 367 -25.22 9.51 6.21
C THR A 367 -25.95 10.85 6.29
N GLY A 368 -27.27 10.85 6.49
CA GLY A 368 -28.04 12.11 6.61
C GLY A 368 -27.63 12.93 7.85
N LEU A 369 -27.43 12.27 8.99
CA LEU A 369 -27.04 12.94 10.23
C LEU A 369 -25.60 13.50 10.19
N LEU A 370 -24.69 12.87 9.44
CA LEU A 370 -23.31 13.33 9.31
C LEU A 370 -23.08 14.35 8.20
N THR A 371 -23.96 14.41 7.19
CA THR A 371 -23.78 15.31 6.05
C THR A 371 -24.66 16.56 6.12
N ILE A 372 -25.84 16.48 6.73
CA ILE A 372 -26.82 17.58 6.73
C ILE A 372 -26.82 18.33 8.07
N ALA A 373 -26.62 17.64 9.19
CA ALA A 373 -26.71 18.27 10.51
C ALA A 373 -25.35 18.82 10.95
N ASN A 374 -25.33 20.08 11.42
CA ASN A 374 -24.10 20.74 11.87
C ASN A 374 -23.97 20.78 13.41
N THR A 375 -24.65 19.87 14.13
CA THR A 375 -24.69 19.82 15.59
C THR A 375 -23.95 18.58 16.14
N GLY A 376 -23.20 18.74 17.23
CA GLY A 376 -22.34 17.67 17.76
C GLY A 376 -23.10 16.40 18.18
N TRP A 377 -24.30 16.52 18.73
CA TRP A 377 -25.14 15.36 19.09
C TRP A 377 -25.62 14.60 17.86
N ALA A 378 -25.91 15.28 16.75
CA ALA A 378 -26.34 14.63 15.51
C ALA A 378 -25.20 13.82 14.90
N HIS A 379 -23.96 14.32 14.96
CA HIS A 379 -22.77 13.58 14.54
C HIS A 379 -22.54 12.32 15.40
N ALA A 380 -22.71 12.42 16.72
CA ALA A 380 -22.56 11.27 17.62
C ALA A 380 -23.58 10.16 17.29
N ILE A 381 -24.84 10.52 17.03
CA ILE A 381 -25.88 9.57 16.59
C ILE A 381 -25.54 9.02 15.21
N GLY A 382 -25.07 9.88 14.29
CA GLY A 382 -24.67 9.45 12.95
C GLY A 382 -23.55 8.40 12.94
N ILE A 383 -22.55 8.56 13.82
CA ILE A 383 -21.49 7.56 14.04
C ILE A 383 -22.08 6.27 14.61
N ALA A 384 -22.96 6.34 15.61
CA ALA A 384 -23.61 5.16 16.18
C ALA A 384 -24.47 4.40 15.14
N CYS A 385 -25.11 5.11 14.22
CA CYS A 385 -25.82 4.53 13.07
C CYS A 385 -24.87 3.79 12.12
N PHE A 386 -23.66 4.31 11.86
CA PHE A 386 -22.66 3.60 11.05
C PHE A 386 -22.15 2.31 11.71
N PHE A 387 -21.91 2.32 13.03
CA PHE A 387 -21.58 1.08 13.76
C PHE A 387 -22.73 0.07 13.72
N SER A 388 -23.97 0.54 13.82
CA SER A 388 -25.17 -0.30 13.70
C SER A 388 -25.32 -0.88 12.28
N PHE A 389 -25.02 -0.10 11.24
CA PHE A 389 -24.95 -0.57 9.86
C PHE A 389 -23.94 -1.71 9.70
N LEU A 390 -22.73 -1.57 10.25
CA LEU A 390 -21.71 -2.63 10.20
C LEU A 390 -22.18 -3.89 10.93
N ALA A 391 -22.74 -3.75 12.13
CA ALA A 391 -23.24 -4.89 12.92
C ALA A 391 -24.40 -5.63 12.23
N PHE A 392 -25.38 -4.89 11.68
CA PHE A 392 -26.51 -5.48 10.96
C PHE A 392 -26.11 -6.05 9.61
N GLY A 393 -25.21 -5.38 8.87
CA GLY A 393 -24.66 -5.87 7.61
C GLY A 393 -23.91 -7.18 7.80
N TYR A 394 -23.04 -7.25 8.82
CA TYR A 394 -22.31 -8.46 9.17
C TYR A 394 -23.25 -9.62 9.55
N ARG A 395 -24.25 -9.36 10.40
CA ARG A 395 -25.29 -10.36 10.75
C ARG A 395 -26.17 -10.76 9.56
N ALA A 396 -26.45 -9.85 8.64
CA ALA A 396 -27.26 -10.14 7.45
C ALA A 396 -26.54 -11.11 6.50
N VAL A 397 -25.22 -10.99 6.39
CA VAL A 397 -24.36 -11.84 5.55
C VAL A 397 -24.08 -13.20 6.20
N LEU A 398 -23.98 -13.26 7.53
CA LEU A 398 -23.65 -14.48 8.27
C LEU A 398 -24.87 -15.25 8.83
N GLY A 399 -26.08 -14.72 8.64
CA GLY A 399 -27.29 -15.22 9.30
C GLY A 399 -27.98 -16.38 8.60
N SER A 400 -27.62 -17.62 8.96
CA SER A 400 -28.50 -18.68 9.54
C SER A 400 -27.97 -20.10 9.31
N ASP A 401 -27.09 -20.32 8.33
CA ASP A 401 -26.66 -21.68 7.93
C ASP A 401 -25.48 -22.25 8.73
N ILE A 402 -24.73 -21.44 9.49
CA ILE A 402 -23.52 -21.93 10.22
C ILE A 402 -23.85 -22.47 11.63
N LEU A 403 -25.07 -22.24 12.15
CA LEU A 403 -25.47 -22.64 13.51
C LEU A 403 -26.52 -23.76 13.56
N GLY A 404 -26.92 -24.33 12.42
CA GLY A 404 -27.84 -25.46 12.36
C GLY A 404 -27.12 -26.80 12.60
N PRO A 405 -27.68 -27.74 13.40
CA PRO A 405 -27.06 -29.04 13.60
C PRO A 405 -26.97 -29.79 12.27
N LEU A 406 -25.75 -30.21 11.91
CA LEU A 406 -25.46 -31.04 10.75
C LEU A 406 -26.16 -32.40 10.89
N THR A 407 -27.35 -32.56 10.31
CA THR A 407 -27.96 -33.89 10.11
C THR A 407 -27.24 -34.61 8.97
N PRO A 408 -26.61 -35.78 9.22
CA PRO A 408 -25.96 -36.54 8.17
C PRO A 408 -27.00 -37.19 7.25
N THR A 409 -27.00 -36.81 5.97
CA THR A 409 -27.74 -37.50 4.92
C THR A 409 -27.06 -38.83 4.60
N ARG A 410 -27.80 -39.95 4.75
CA ARG A 410 -27.32 -41.29 4.38
C ARG A 410 -27.08 -41.37 2.86
N PRO A 411 -25.99 -41.99 2.39
CA PRO A 411 -25.80 -42.26 0.98
C PRO A 411 -26.79 -43.35 0.52
N GLY A 412 -27.62 -43.00 -0.46
CA GLY A 412 -28.53 -43.91 -1.13
C GLY A 412 -27.75 -44.92 -1.97
N ARG A 413 -28.03 -46.21 -1.76
CA ARG A 413 -27.66 -47.29 -2.68
C ARG A 413 -28.38 -47.07 -4.02
N GLN A 414 -27.63 -47.03 -5.11
CA GLN A 414 -28.18 -47.35 -6.43
C GLN A 414 -27.84 -48.83 -6.76
N PRO A 415 -28.76 -49.58 -7.36
CA PRO A 415 -28.54 -50.96 -7.80
C PRO A 415 -27.62 -51.07 -9.02
#